data_AF-A0A2V2EEE1-F1
#
_entry.id   AF-A0A2V2EEE1-F1
#
_cell.length_a   1.000
_cell.length_b   1.000
_cell.length_c   1.000
_cell.angle_alpha   90.00
_cell.angle_beta   90.00
_cell.angle_gamma   90.00
#
_symmetry.space_group_name_H-M   'P 1'
#
loop_
_entity.id
_entity.type
_entity.pdbx_description
1 polymer ?
#
loop_
_entity_poly.entity_id
_entity_poly.type
_entity_poly.pdbx_seq_one_letter_code
_entity_poly.pdbx_strand_id
1 'polypeptide(L)'
;MVKVVVKDNITEWRDRVRAELNKLAMLQIRVGILGSADGELLRIAYVHEFGATITPRTARNLAIPLSPSARNKSPRDYDDAWVLDNGENRFLVRDKRSRDGGNNLEFLYLLVPKVTIPERSFIRAGYDAGKNKILAACEWAARAIVFDGISAEIAAERIGVAGVGIIKRYMRSGAILPKSSLTLASAPNKTKPLIRSGRLANAITYEVIKA
;
A
#
# COMPACT_ATOMS: atom_id res chain seq x y z
N MET A 1 55.39 36.33 27.54
CA MET A 1 54.32 36.77 26.61
C MET A 1 53.54 35.54 26.17
N VAL A 2 52.26 35.44 26.54
CA VAL A 2 51.38 34.38 26.04
C VAL A 2 50.95 34.77 24.63
N LYS A 3 51.33 33.97 23.63
CA LYS A 3 50.95 34.19 22.24
C LYS A 3 49.49 33.73 22.10
N VAL A 4 48.54 34.67 22.18
CA VAL A 4 47.13 34.39 21.94
C VAL A 4 46.96 34.15 20.44
N VAL A 5 46.73 32.89 20.06
CA VAL A 5 46.40 32.52 18.67
C VAL A 5 44.90 32.62 18.53
N VAL A 6 44.42 33.64 17.82
CA VAL A 6 43.01 33.76 17.44
C VAL A 6 42.76 32.76 16.31
N LYS A 7 41.91 31.76 16.55
CA LYS A 7 41.53 30.75 15.55
C LYS A 7 40.09 31.01 15.11
N ASP A 8 39.89 31.39 13.85
CA ASP A 8 38.56 31.59 13.27
C ASP A 8 37.93 30.24 12.92
N ASN A 9 37.14 29.70 13.84
CA ASN A 9 36.37 28.47 13.63
C ASN A 9 35.00 28.73 12.97
N ILE A 10 34.63 30.00 12.76
CA ILE A 10 33.30 30.39 12.26
C ILE A 10 33.25 30.22 10.74
N THR A 11 34.32 30.61 10.04
CA THR A 11 34.40 30.48 8.58
C THR A 11 34.29 29.01 8.14
N GLU A 12 35.05 28.10 8.76
CA GLU A 12 34.99 26.67 8.47
C GLU A 12 33.60 26.08 8.74
N TRP A 13 33.00 26.43 9.88
CA TRP A 13 31.64 25.99 10.23
C TRP A 13 30.61 26.48 9.20
N ARG A 14 30.66 27.77 8.83
CA ARG A 14 29.73 28.39 7.87
C ARG A 14 29.84 27.70 6.51
N ASP A 15 31.06 27.47 6.04
CA ASP A 15 31.30 26.90 4.72
C ASP A 15 30.83 25.43 4.67
N ARG A 16 31.04 24.67 5.75
CA ARG A 16 30.46 23.32 5.91
C ARG A 16 28.93 23.36 5.89
N VAL A 17 28.31 24.19 6.72
CA VAL A 17 26.84 24.29 6.81
C VAL A 17 26.23 24.69 5.47
N ARG A 18 26.83 25.68 4.78
CA ARG A 18 26.39 26.09 3.44
C ARG A 18 26.51 24.95 2.44
N ALA A 19 27.61 24.21 2.44
CA ALA A 19 27.81 23.07 1.55
C ALA A 19 26.75 21.98 1.79
N GLU A 20 26.51 21.60 3.04
CA GLU A 20 25.52 20.56 3.39
C GLU A 20 24.08 21.00 3.10
N LEU A 21 23.72 22.26 3.37
CA LEU A 21 22.38 22.77 3.03
C LEU A 21 22.16 22.84 1.51
N ASN A 22 23.15 23.29 0.75
CA ASN A 22 23.10 23.29 -0.72
C ASN A 22 22.97 21.85 -1.25
N LYS A 23 23.71 20.92 -0.65
CA LYS A 23 23.63 19.49 -0.99
C LYS A 23 22.24 18.94 -0.72
N LEU A 24 21.66 19.21 0.45
CA LEU A 24 20.30 18.79 0.79
C LEU A 24 19.25 19.36 -0.18
N ALA A 25 19.41 20.62 -0.60
CA ALA A 25 18.51 21.26 -1.57
C ALA A 25 18.56 20.60 -2.97
N MET A 26 19.66 19.91 -3.31
CA MET A 26 19.80 19.13 -4.54
C MET A 26 19.32 17.68 -4.40
N LEU A 27 18.83 17.26 -3.22
CA LEU A 27 18.31 15.90 -3.04
C LEU A 27 16.80 15.88 -3.24
N GLN A 28 16.33 14.88 -3.99
CA GLN A 28 14.92 14.53 -4.09
C GLN A 28 14.67 13.24 -3.30
N ILE A 29 13.65 13.26 -2.45
CA ILE A 29 13.23 12.11 -1.65
C ILE A 29 11.92 11.58 -2.24
N ARG A 30 11.92 10.33 -2.69
CA ARG A 30 10.72 9.66 -3.20
C ARG A 30 10.27 8.63 -2.18
N VAL A 31 9.00 8.67 -1.80
CA VAL A 31 8.42 7.77 -0.81
C VAL A 31 7.24 7.05 -1.43
N GLY A 32 7.20 5.72 -1.31
CA GLY A 32 6.12 4.90 -1.86
C GLY A 32 6.55 3.47 -2.13
N ILE A 33 5.96 2.87 -3.16
CA ILE A 33 6.38 1.56 -3.66
C ILE A 33 7.22 1.83 -4.91
N LEU A 34 8.52 1.61 -4.77
CA LEU A 34 9.49 1.98 -5.80
C LEU A 34 9.52 0.95 -6.94
N GLY A 35 10.00 1.37 -8.11
CA GLY A 35 10.07 0.52 -9.32
C GLY A 35 10.95 -0.72 -9.19
N SER A 36 11.81 -0.78 -8.18
CA SER A 36 12.57 -1.98 -7.80
C SER A 36 11.71 -3.07 -7.15
N ALA A 37 10.46 -2.79 -6.82
CA ALA A 37 9.52 -3.77 -6.30
C ALA A 37 8.98 -4.70 -7.40
N ASP A 38 8.55 -5.89 -6.99
CA ASP A 38 7.87 -6.87 -7.84
C ASP A 38 6.72 -6.24 -8.65
N GLY A 39 6.67 -6.51 -9.96
CA GLY A 39 5.66 -5.96 -10.87
C GLY A 39 4.23 -6.31 -10.47
N GLU A 40 4.01 -7.48 -9.84
CA GLU A 40 2.72 -7.83 -9.25
C GLU A 40 2.34 -6.85 -8.14
N LEU A 41 3.31 -6.51 -7.29
CA LEU A 41 3.09 -5.65 -6.13
C LEU A 41 2.82 -4.20 -6.54
N LEU A 42 3.52 -3.70 -7.55
CA LEU A 42 3.25 -2.39 -8.15
C LEU A 42 1.84 -2.33 -8.74
N ARG A 43 1.40 -3.38 -9.43
CA ARG A 43 0.04 -3.46 -9.95
C ARG A 43 -1.00 -3.46 -8.84
N ILE A 44 -0.78 -4.23 -7.77
CA ILE A 44 -1.66 -4.26 -6.60
C ILE A 44 -1.72 -2.88 -5.94
N ALA A 45 -0.59 -2.22 -5.77
CA ALA A 45 -0.50 -0.87 -5.23
C ALA A 45 -1.30 0.12 -6.05
N TYR A 46 -1.14 0.10 -7.37
CA TYR A 46 -1.84 0.97 -8.31
C TYR A 46 -3.36 0.78 -8.23
N VAL A 47 -3.82 -0.48 -8.30
CA VAL A 47 -5.24 -0.82 -8.18
C VAL A 47 -5.82 -0.35 -6.84
N HIS A 48 -5.04 -0.41 -5.76
CA HIS A 48 -5.49 0.11 -4.48
C HIS A 48 -5.49 1.64 -4.46
N GLU A 49 -4.46 2.32 -4.93
CA GLU A 49 -4.34 3.79 -4.86
C GLU A 49 -5.36 4.54 -5.73
N PHE A 50 -5.80 3.94 -6.85
CA PHE A 50 -6.68 4.57 -7.84
C PHE A 50 -7.99 3.81 -8.11
N GLY A 51 -8.16 2.60 -7.56
CA GLY A 51 -9.25 1.71 -7.94
C GLY A 51 -9.01 1.04 -9.30
N ALA A 52 -9.89 0.12 -9.66
CA ALA A 52 -9.88 -0.51 -10.98
C ALA A 52 -11.23 -1.16 -11.31
N THR A 53 -11.56 -1.24 -12.59
CA THR A 53 -12.63 -2.12 -13.07
C THR A 53 -12.01 -3.27 -13.86
N ILE A 54 -12.35 -4.50 -13.50
CA ILE A 54 -11.87 -5.71 -14.15
C ILE A 54 -13.02 -6.34 -14.92
N THR A 55 -12.74 -6.73 -16.16
CA THR A 55 -13.66 -7.46 -17.04
C THR A 55 -13.01 -8.76 -17.54
N PRO A 56 -13.80 -9.80 -17.88
CA PRO A 56 -13.31 -10.98 -18.56
C PRO A 56 -12.67 -10.63 -19.91
N ARG A 57 -11.60 -11.34 -20.29
CA ARG A 57 -10.97 -11.18 -21.62
C ARG A 57 -11.61 -12.08 -22.68
N THR A 58 -11.86 -13.34 -22.33
CA THR A 58 -12.33 -14.38 -23.27
C THR A 58 -13.64 -15.03 -22.85
N ALA A 59 -13.96 -15.01 -21.55
CA ALA A 59 -15.19 -15.57 -21.00
C ALA A 59 -16.29 -14.49 -20.92
N ARG A 60 -17.53 -14.92 -20.66
CA ARG A 60 -18.65 -13.99 -20.43
C ARG A 60 -18.65 -13.36 -19.03
N ASN A 61 -18.19 -14.11 -18.02
CA ASN A 61 -18.25 -13.71 -16.61
C ASN A 61 -16.93 -13.95 -15.88
N LEU A 62 -16.65 -13.13 -14.88
CA LEU A 62 -15.68 -13.38 -13.82
C LEU A 62 -16.34 -14.24 -12.74
N ALA A 63 -15.57 -15.13 -12.12
CA ALA A 63 -16.02 -15.96 -11.02
C ALA A 63 -15.45 -15.46 -9.69
N ILE A 64 -16.32 -15.02 -8.78
CA ILE A 64 -15.94 -14.58 -7.44
C ILE A 64 -16.26 -15.70 -6.46
N PRO A 65 -15.28 -16.28 -5.75
CA PRO A 65 -15.54 -17.36 -4.82
C PRO A 65 -16.40 -16.90 -3.64
N LEU A 66 -17.42 -17.69 -3.31
CA LEU A 66 -18.36 -17.47 -2.22
C LEU A 66 -18.13 -18.43 -1.05
N SER A 67 -17.54 -19.60 -1.30
CA SER A 67 -17.24 -20.60 -0.27
C SER A 67 -15.73 -20.73 0.00
N PRO A 68 -15.33 -21.20 1.19
CA PRO A 68 -13.94 -21.57 1.46
C PRO A 68 -13.42 -22.66 0.53
N SER A 69 -14.28 -23.60 0.11
CA SER A 69 -13.94 -24.70 -0.79
C SER A 69 -13.57 -24.21 -2.19
N ALA A 70 -14.18 -23.12 -2.67
CA ALA A 70 -13.93 -22.43 -3.95
C ALA A 70 -12.68 -21.53 -3.94
N ARG A 71 -12.06 -21.32 -2.78
CA ARG A 71 -10.94 -20.40 -2.66
C ARG A 71 -9.68 -20.97 -3.30
N ASN A 72 -9.03 -20.16 -4.15
CA ASN A 72 -7.81 -20.52 -4.87
C ASN A 72 -7.96 -21.75 -5.79
N LYS A 73 -9.19 -22.15 -6.09
CA LYS A 73 -9.49 -23.18 -7.10
C LYS A 73 -10.07 -22.52 -8.34
N SER A 74 -9.93 -23.20 -9.46
CA SER A 74 -10.57 -22.79 -10.69
C SER A 74 -12.04 -23.22 -10.63
N PRO A 75 -12.98 -22.42 -11.17
CA PRO A 75 -14.35 -22.88 -11.42
C PRO A 75 -14.42 -24.17 -12.25
N ARG A 76 -13.39 -24.45 -13.06
CA ARG A 76 -13.29 -25.68 -13.87
C ARG A 76 -12.88 -26.92 -13.07
N ASP A 77 -12.45 -26.78 -11.83
CA ASP A 77 -12.06 -27.92 -10.99
C ASP A 77 -13.27 -28.65 -10.37
N TYR A 78 -14.50 -28.24 -10.74
CA TYR A 78 -15.76 -28.76 -10.21
C TYR A 78 -16.59 -29.34 -11.35
N ASP A 79 -16.37 -30.62 -11.63
CA ASP A 79 -17.09 -31.35 -12.69
C ASP A 79 -18.58 -31.55 -12.37
N ASP A 80 -18.94 -31.48 -11.09
CA ASP A 80 -20.29 -31.63 -10.56
C ASP A 80 -21.05 -30.29 -10.44
N ALA A 81 -20.42 -29.18 -10.83
CA ALA A 81 -21.01 -27.86 -10.69
C ALA A 81 -21.84 -27.45 -11.91
N TRP A 82 -22.92 -26.72 -11.65
CA TRP A 82 -23.84 -26.21 -12.67
C TRP A 82 -24.24 -24.76 -12.38
N VAL A 83 -24.77 -24.09 -13.40
CA VAL A 83 -25.12 -22.67 -13.32
C VAL A 83 -26.54 -22.51 -12.82
N LEU A 84 -26.69 -21.87 -11.66
CA LEU A 84 -27.97 -21.39 -11.15
C LEU A 84 -28.15 -19.92 -11.56
N ASP A 85 -29.19 -19.62 -12.34
CA ASP A 85 -29.55 -18.27 -12.75
C ASP A 85 -30.95 -17.95 -12.24
N ASN A 86 -31.06 -16.95 -11.37
CA ASN A 86 -32.34 -16.52 -10.79
C ASN A 86 -32.88 -15.25 -11.45
N GLY A 87 -32.30 -14.82 -12.59
CA GLY A 87 -32.66 -13.59 -13.29
C GLY A 87 -31.96 -12.32 -12.78
N GLU A 88 -31.58 -12.27 -11.50
CA GLU A 88 -30.83 -11.16 -10.90
C GLU A 88 -29.33 -11.44 -10.81
N ASN A 89 -28.98 -12.66 -10.39
CA ASN A 89 -27.64 -13.11 -10.13
C ASN A 89 -27.43 -14.50 -10.74
N ARG A 90 -26.18 -14.73 -11.15
CA ARG A 90 -25.76 -16.02 -11.68
C ARG A 90 -24.72 -16.64 -10.77
N PHE A 91 -24.92 -17.90 -10.41
CA PHE A 91 -24.04 -18.62 -9.50
C PHE A 91 -23.53 -19.90 -10.15
N LEU A 92 -22.32 -20.30 -9.75
CA LEU A 92 -21.85 -21.67 -9.95
C LEU A 92 -22.08 -22.41 -8.63
N VAL A 93 -22.92 -23.44 -8.67
CA VAL A 93 -23.36 -24.20 -7.51
C VAL A 93 -23.14 -25.70 -7.73
N ARG A 94 -23.13 -26.47 -6.65
CA ARG A 94 -23.19 -27.94 -6.72
C ARG A 94 -24.09 -28.49 -5.63
N ASP A 95 -24.55 -29.72 -5.82
CA ASP A 95 -25.34 -30.40 -4.80
C ASP A 95 -24.49 -30.74 -3.58
N LYS A 96 -25.01 -30.43 -2.39
CA LYS A 96 -24.42 -30.75 -1.11
C LYS A 96 -25.35 -31.67 -0.35
N ARG A 97 -24.94 -32.93 -0.20
CA ARG A 97 -25.68 -33.91 0.61
C ARG A 97 -25.82 -33.39 2.04
N SER A 98 -27.06 -33.21 2.51
CA SER A 98 -27.36 -32.93 3.92
C SER A 98 -27.40 -34.24 4.71
N ARG A 99 -27.04 -34.17 6.00
CA ARG A 99 -27.21 -35.31 6.94
C ARG A 99 -28.70 -35.63 7.20
N ASP A 100 -29.58 -34.66 7.01
CA ASP A 100 -31.03 -34.78 7.27
C ASP A 100 -31.86 -35.09 6.01
N GLY A 101 -31.24 -35.62 4.95
CA GLY A 101 -31.94 -36.04 3.72
C GLY A 101 -32.43 -34.91 2.80
N GLY A 102 -32.20 -33.65 3.14
CA GLY A 102 -32.51 -32.49 2.28
C GLY A 102 -31.46 -32.26 1.18
N ASN A 103 -31.90 -31.85 -0.01
CA ASN A 103 -31.03 -31.33 -1.06
C ASN A 103 -30.61 -29.89 -0.70
N ASN A 104 -29.37 -29.72 -0.25
CA ASN A 104 -28.82 -28.39 0.00
C ASN A 104 -27.86 -28.02 -1.14
N LEU A 105 -27.74 -26.74 -1.46
CA LEU A 105 -26.82 -26.27 -2.49
C LEU A 105 -25.57 -25.66 -1.85
N GLU A 106 -24.40 -26.02 -2.36
CA GLU A 106 -23.17 -25.29 -2.08
C GLU A 106 -22.95 -24.22 -3.15
N PHE A 107 -23.01 -22.96 -2.74
CA PHE A 107 -22.68 -21.83 -3.60
C PHE A 107 -21.15 -21.67 -3.68
N LEU A 108 -20.57 -22.00 -4.83
CA LEU A 108 -19.12 -21.96 -5.04
C LEU A 108 -18.68 -20.58 -5.51
N TYR A 109 -19.31 -20.03 -6.56
CA TYR A 109 -18.94 -18.74 -7.15
C TYR A 109 -20.15 -17.88 -7.51
N LEU A 110 -20.00 -16.56 -7.39
CA LEU A 110 -20.84 -15.57 -8.05
C LEU A 110 -20.24 -15.23 -9.42
N LEU A 111 -21.04 -15.32 -10.47
CA LEU A 111 -20.64 -15.02 -11.85
C LEU A 111 -21.09 -13.60 -12.21
N VAL A 112 -20.14 -12.69 -12.42
CA VAL A 112 -20.41 -11.29 -12.75
C VAL A 112 -19.71 -10.86 -14.05
N PRO A 113 -20.30 -9.94 -14.85
CA PRO A 113 -19.67 -9.46 -16.08
C PRO A 113 -18.49 -8.52 -15.81
N LYS A 114 -18.44 -7.87 -14.64
CA LYS A 114 -17.35 -6.99 -14.22
C LYS A 114 -17.24 -6.91 -12.71
N VAL A 115 -16.07 -6.55 -12.22
CA VAL A 115 -15.82 -6.21 -10.81
C VAL A 115 -15.23 -4.82 -10.72
N THR A 116 -15.84 -3.97 -9.91
CA THR A 116 -15.30 -2.65 -9.58
C THR A 116 -14.64 -2.69 -8.21
N ILE A 117 -13.34 -2.42 -8.17
CA ILE A 117 -12.53 -2.28 -6.98
C ILE A 117 -12.47 -0.79 -6.65
N PRO A 118 -12.97 -0.36 -5.47
CA PRO A 118 -12.94 1.05 -5.11
C PRO A 118 -11.52 1.50 -4.79
N GLU A 119 -11.28 2.79 -5.03
CA GLU A 119 -10.08 3.51 -4.64
C GLU A 119 -9.83 3.46 -3.13
N ARG A 120 -8.56 3.36 -2.78
CA ARG A 120 -8.02 3.38 -1.42
C ARG A 120 -6.72 4.17 -1.49
N SER A 121 -6.82 5.49 -1.58
CA SER A 121 -5.72 6.45 -1.78
C SER A 121 -4.75 6.54 -0.60
N PHE A 122 -4.10 5.44 -0.23
CA PHE A 122 -3.29 5.32 0.98
C PHE A 122 -2.00 6.15 0.91
N ILE A 123 -1.49 6.46 -0.28
CA ILE A 123 -0.33 7.35 -0.47
C ILE A 123 -0.79 8.80 -0.37
N ARG A 124 -1.75 9.23 -1.20
CA ARG A 124 -2.20 10.63 -1.24
C ARG A 124 -2.86 11.06 0.06
N ALA A 125 -3.86 10.32 0.53
CA ALA A 125 -4.52 10.66 1.78
C ALA A 125 -3.60 10.47 3.00
N GLY A 126 -2.64 9.54 2.91
CA GLY A 126 -1.58 9.40 3.90
C GLY A 126 -0.66 10.61 3.98
N TYR A 127 -0.28 11.16 2.82
CA TYR A 127 0.45 12.42 2.71
C TYR A 127 -0.36 13.57 3.28
N ASP A 128 -1.61 13.76 2.85
CA ASP A 128 -2.47 14.86 3.32
C ASP A 128 -2.68 14.84 4.84
N ALA A 129 -2.90 13.65 5.40
CA ALA A 129 -3.05 13.45 6.85
C ALA A 129 -1.74 13.65 7.64
N GLY A 130 -0.58 13.55 6.97
CA GLY A 130 0.73 13.53 7.61
C GLY A 130 1.66 14.69 7.23
N LYS A 131 1.28 15.57 6.30
CA LYS A 131 2.16 16.59 5.72
C LYS A 131 2.82 17.50 6.76
N ASN A 132 2.14 17.84 7.86
CA ASN A 132 2.71 18.63 8.95
C ASN A 132 3.87 17.91 9.65
N LYS A 133 3.83 16.57 9.74
CA LYS A 133 4.93 15.77 10.29
C LYS A 133 6.11 15.66 9.33
N ILE A 134 5.85 15.71 8.02
CA ILE A 134 6.92 15.81 7.01
C ILE A 134 7.58 17.18 7.11
N LEU A 135 6.80 18.26 7.21
CA LEU A 135 7.31 19.61 7.41
C LEU A 135 8.20 19.69 8.66
N ALA A 136 7.73 19.17 9.79
CA ALA A 136 8.53 19.11 11.02
C ALA A 136 9.83 18.30 10.86
N ALA A 137 9.81 17.22 10.06
CA ALA A 137 11.03 16.46 9.75
C ALA A 137 12.01 17.28 8.89
N CYS A 138 11.52 18.08 7.94
CA CYS A 138 12.35 18.99 7.13
C CYS A 138 12.95 20.12 7.98
N GLU A 139 12.16 20.73 8.86
CA GLU A 139 12.64 21.76 9.80
C GLU A 139 13.70 21.20 10.74
N TRP A 140 13.45 20.01 11.31
CA TRP A 140 14.43 19.31 12.12
C TRP A 140 15.72 19.02 11.35
N ALA A 141 15.63 18.55 10.11
CA ALA A 141 16.78 18.26 9.26
C ALA A 141 17.67 19.50 9.02
N ALA A 142 17.06 20.63 8.67
CA ALA A 142 17.79 21.89 8.49
C ALA A 142 18.49 22.33 9.78
N ARG A 143 17.78 22.27 10.92
CA ARG A 143 18.36 22.61 12.23
C ARG A 143 19.52 21.67 12.61
N ALA A 144 19.37 20.38 12.37
CA ALA A 144 20.39 19.40 12.72
C ALA A 144 21.67 19.56 11.88
N ILE A 145 21.58 19.98 10.61
CA ILE A 145 22.77 20.32 9.80
C ILE A 145 23.51 21.51 10.41
N VAL A 146 22.76 22.54 10.82
CA VAL A 146 23.32 23.79 11.36
C VAL A 146 23.96 23.56 12.73
N PHE A 147 23.22 22.95 13.66
CA PHE A 147 23.57 22.90 15.08
C PHE A 147 24.21 21.57 15.51
N ASP A 148 23.78 20.45 14.93
CA ASP A 148 24.23 19.11 15.34
C ASP A 148 25.30 18.54 14.39
N GLY A 149 25.55 19.20 13.26
CA GLY A 149 26.60 18.83 12.31
C GLY A 149 26.35 17.54 11.53
N ILE A 150 25.10 17.14 11.35
CA ILE A 150 24.76 16.01 10.48
C ILE A 150 24.96 16.37 9.01
N SER A 151 25.19 15.37 8.15
CA SER A 151 25.26 15.56 6.70
C SER A 151 23.88 15.66 6.06
N ALA A 152 23.84 16.20 4.85
CA ALA A 152 22.66 16.23 3.98
C ALA A 152 22.08 14.85 3.74
N GLU A 153 22.93 13.82 3.57
CA GLU A 153 22.48 12.44 3.42
C GLU A 153 21.71 11.97 4.65
N ILE A 154 22.29 12.11 5.85
CA ILE A 154 21.64 11.68 7.08
C ILE A 154 20.32 12.44 7.28
N ALA A 155 20.32 13.73 6.98
CA ALA A 155 19.13 14.57 7.02
C ALA A 155 18.03 14.07 6.07
N ALA A 156 18.38 13.76 4.81
CA ALA A 156 17.45 13.25 3.80
C ALA A 156 16.90 11.87 4.18
N GLU A 157 17.76 10.97 4.66
CA GLU A 157 17.38 9.64 5.16
C GLU A 157 16.34 9.75 6.29
N ARG A 158 16.52 10.67 7.24
CA ARG A 158 15.55 10.91 8.33
C ARG A 158 14.19 11.36 7.81
N ILE A 159 14.16 12.25 6.82
CA ILE A 159 12.93 12.71 6.17
C ILE A 159 12.24 11.53 5.45
N GLY A 160 13.01 10.72 4.72
CA GLY A 160 12.52 9.51 4.06
C GLY A 160 11.87 8.50 5.03
N VAL A 161 12.54 8.21 6.15
CA VAL A 161 12.02 7.37 7.24
C VAL A 161 10.70 7.93 7.80
N ALA A 162 10.63 9.25 8.01
CA ALA A 162 9.41 9.91 8.48
C ALA A 162 8.25 9.72 7.50
N GLY A 163 8.49 9.92 6.20
CA GLY A 163 7.51 9.71 5.13
C GLY A 163 6.97 8.27 5.10
N VAL A 164 7.86 7.27 5.14
CA VAL A 164 7.46 5.86 5.20
C VAL A 164 6.61 5.57 6.44
N GLY A 165 7.03 6.10 7.59
CA GLY A 165 6.29 5.93 8.84
C GLY A 165 4.88 6.53 8.79
N ILE A 166 4.72 7.68 8.13
CA ILE A 166 3.42 8.33 7.94
C ILE A 166 2.48 7.45 7.12
N ILE A 167 2.92 7.01 5.94
CA ILE A 167 2.11 6.17 5.05
C ILE A 167 1.76 4.84 5.75
N LYS A 168 2.74 4.17 6.37
CA LYS A 168 2.50 2.92 7.11
C LYS A 168 1.51 3.09 8.26
N ARG A 169 1.54 4.22 8.97
CA ARG A 169 0.54 4.53 10.02
C ARG A 169 -0.85 4.76 9.44
N TYR A 170 -0.95 5.51 8.35
CA TYR A 170 -2.22 5.75 7.67
C TYR A 170 -2.86 4.44 7.17
N MET A 171 -2.07 3.55 6.57
CA MET A 171 -2.54 2.23 6.15
C MET A 171 -3.11 1.38 7.31
N ARG A 172 -2.64 1.62 8.55
CA ARG A 172 -3.06 0.89 9.77
C ARG A 172 -4.24 1.51 10.49
N SER A 173 -4.48 2.82 10.34
CA SER A 173 -5.49 3.57 11.09
C SER A 173 -6.93 3.15 10.76
N GLY A 174 -7.14 2.44 9.65
CA GLY A 174 -8.48 1.98 9.24
C GLY A 174 -9.30 3.03 8.49
N ALA A 175 -8.72 4.20 8.16
CA ALA A 175 -9.32 5.26 7.35
C ALA A 175 -9.55 4.88 5.86
N ILE A 176 -9.48 3.59 5.55
CA ILE A 176 -9.51 3.06 4.19
C ILE A 176 -10.77 2.21 4.03
N LEU A 177 -11.48 2.43 2.92
CA LEU A 177 -12.74 1.74 2.62
C LEU A 177 -12.63 0.22 2.84
N PRO A 178 -13.57 -0.39 3.59
CA PRO A 178 -13.54 -1.81 3.92
C PRO A 178 -13.68 -2.69 2.66
N LYS A 179 -13.51 -4.00 2.84
CA LYS A 179 -13.79 -4.97 1.77
C LYS A 179 -15.30 -5.08 1.54
N SER A 180 -15.70 -5.45 0.32
CA SER A 180 -17.09 -5.83 0.05
C SER A 180 -17.48 -7.08 0.84
N SER A 181 -18.75 -7.18 1.21
CA SER A 181 -19.35 -8.32 1.93
C SER A 181 -19.09 -9.66 1.22
N LEU A 182 -19.17 -9.69 -0.11
CA LEU A 182 -18.88 -10.88 -0.93
C LEU A 182 -17.44 -11.40 -0.75
N THR A 183 -16.46 -10.50 -0.60
CA THR A 183 -15.06 -10.88 -0.38
C THR A 183 -14.83 -11.38 1.05
N LEU A 184 -15.69 -10.98 2.00
CA LEU A 184 -15.63 -11.45 3.38
C LEU A 184 -16.27 -12.83 3.53
N ALA A 185 -17.30 -13.18 2.76
CA ALA A 185 -17.93 -14.51 2.79
C ALA A 185 -16.92 -15.65 2.53
N SER A 186 -16.00 -15.48 1.57
CA SER A 186 -14.93 -16.44 1.29
C SER A 186 -13.68 -16.31 2.18
N ALA A 187 -13.60 -15.27 3.02
CA ALA A 187 -12.48 -15.02 3.92
C ALA A 187 -12.88 -14.16 5.15
N PRO A 188 -13.70 -14.70 6.07
CA PRO A 188 -14.37 -13.91 7.12
C PRO A 188 -13.38 -13.24 8.09
N ASN A 189 -12.24 -13.88 8.34
CA ASN A 189 -11.25 -13.40 9.33
C ASN A 189 -10.27 -12.34 8.77
N LYS A 190 -10.46 -11.81 7.54
CA LYS A 190 -9.51 -10.88 6.91
C LYS A 190 -10.18 -9.59 6.43
N THR A 191 -10.59 -8.76 7.38
CA THR A 191 -11.44 -7.56 7.16
C THR A 191 -10.70 -6.33 6.62
N LYS A 192 -9.39 -6.18 6.88
CA LYS A 192 -8.58 -5.03 6.44
C LYS A 192 -8.01 -5.25 5.01
N PRO A 193 -8.35 -4.40 4.01
CA PRO A 193 -7.93 -4.60 2.61
C PRO A 193 -6.41 -4.56 2.38
N LEU A 194 -5.73 -3.55 2.93
CA LEU A 194 -4.30 -3.30 2.68
C LEU A 194 -3.36 -4.13 3.58
N ILE A 195 -3.90 -4.78 4.61
CA ILE A 195 -3.15 -5.55 5.60
C ILE A 195 -3.64 -6.99 5.57
N ARG A 196 -3.49 -7.65 4.41
CA ARG A 196 -3.85 -9.07 4.26
C ARG A 196 -2.72 -10.01 4.71
N SER A 197 -1.48 -9.65 4.38
CA SER A 197 -0.23 -10.33 4.76
C SER A 197 0.83 -9.36 5.29
N GLY A 198 0.53 -8.05 5.29
CA GLY A 198 1.52 -7.00 5.50
C GLY A 198 2.43 -6.72 4.30
N ARG A 199 2.42 -7.56 3.24
CA ARG A 199 3.31 -7.44 2.07
C ARG A 199 3.31 -6.04 1.44
N LEU A 200 2.12 -5.49 1.17
CA LEU A 200 1.97 -4.14 0.59
C LEU A 200 2.49 -3.05 1.53
N ALA A 201 2.10 -3.09 2.81
CA ALA A 201 2.54 -2.11 3.79
C ALA A 201 4.07 -2.17 4.02
N ASN A 202 4.65 -3.38 4.02
CA ASN A 202 6.08 -3.58 4.20
C ASN A 202 6.90 -3.11 3.00
N ALA A 203 6.32 -3.10 1.81
CA ALA A 203 6.96 -2.60 0.60
C ALA A 203 7.00 -1.08 0.47
N ILE A 204 6.33 -0.35 1.36
CA ILE A 204 6.50 1.11 1.45
C ILE A 204 7.91 1.40 1.93
N THR A 205 8.67 2.08 1.08
CA THR A 205 10.06 2.49 1.30
C THR A 205 10.29 3.89 0.76
N TYR A 206 11.52 4.39 0.87
CA TYR A 206 11.97 5.62 0.23
C TYR A 206 13.27 5.40 -0.53
N GLU A 207 13.56 6.32 -1.44
CA GLU A 207 14.87 6.50 -2.06
C GLU A 207 15.25 7.98 -2.01
N VAL A 208 16.55 8.23 -1.83
CA VAL A 208 17.15 9.57 -1.94
C VAL A 208 17.95 9.60 -3.23
N ILE A 209 17.59 10.52 -4.12
CA ILE A 209 18.25 10.70 -5.41
C ILE A 209 18.77 12.13 -5.52
N LYS A 210 19.83 12.32 -6.31
CA LYS A 210 20.28 13.66 -6.68
C LYS A 210 19.36 14.17 -7.80
N ALA A 211 18.80 15.35 -7.60
CA ALA A 211 18.02 16.08 -8.60
C ALA A 211 18.92 16.63 -9.69
#